data_AF-A0A0G1B1V4-F1
#
_entry.id   AF-A0A0G1B1V4-F1
#
_cell.length_a   1.000
_cell.length_b   1.000
_cell.length_c   1.000
_cell.angle_alpha   90.00
_cell.angle_beta   90.00
_cell.angle_gamma   90.00
#
_symmetry.space_group_name_H-M   'P 1'
#
loop_
_entity.id
_entity.type
_entity.pdbx_description
1 polymer ?
#
loop_
_entity_poly.entity_id
_entity_poly.type
_entity_poly.pdbx_seq_one_letter_code
_entity_poly.pdbx_strand_id
1 'polypeptide(L)'
;MKIHFIGIGGIGISALARYFLAEGNEVSGSDCAESSILNELKIAGAKIFIGHQKENIKEPDLVVFSAAVPDDNPELIEARRLGIKCQKYAEALGDLTKNMFTIAVSGMHGKSTTTAMIGLMMEKVGLDPTVILGTKVREWDNSNFRLGRNKYLVIEADEYDRSLLNYWPKILVLLNIEEEHLDTYAGGLPDIMKTFEEYVSHLSNDGTLIYNGENNNTVRIAQGAEGRAQNYALKSETENLKLKVPGRHNISNANAALAVAGVLGIDEKIAVEALNEFSGTWRRMEYKGDINGAKIYDDYGHHPTEIKA
;
A
#
# COMPACT_ATOMS: atom_id res chain seq x y z
N MET A 1 6.90 18.60 13.61
CA MET A 1 8.17 17.87 13.85
C MET A 1 9.07 18.02 12.64
N LYS A 2 10.37 17.78 12.81
CA LYS A 2 11.37 17.67 11.73
C LYS A 2 11.63 16.20 11.45
N ILE A 3 11.38 15.77 10.22
CA ILE A 3 11.49 14.36 9.83
C ILE A 3 12.47 14.27 8.66
N HIS A 4 13.44 13.36 8.78
CA HIS A 4 14.41 13.09 7.72
C HIS A 4 14.19 11.70 7.15
N PHE A 5 14.09 11.60 5.83
CA PHE A 5 13.88 10.35 5.11
C PHE A 5 15.16 9.92 4.39
N ILE A 6 15.60 8.67 4.60
CA ILE A 6 16.72 8.07 3.85
C ILE A 6 16.15 7.15 2.77
N GLY A 7 16.45 7.43 1.50
CA GLY A 7 15.81 6.77 0.36
C GLY A 7 14.43 7.35 0.04
N ILE A 8 14.29 8.67 0.12
CA ILE A 8 13.00 9.37 0.03
C ILE A 8 12.34 9.26 -1.36
N GLY A 9 13.10 8.91 -2.40
CA GLY A 9 12.61 8.68 -3.75
C GLY A 9 11.89 7.35 -3.95
N GLY A 10 11.94 6.43 -2.98
CA GLY A 10 11.17 5.19 -3.01
C GLY A 10 9.66 5.45 -3.03
N ILE A 11 8.90 4.65 -3.78
CA ILE A 11 7.45 4.90 -3.96
C ILE A 11 6.67 4.82 -2.64
N GLY A 12 6.97 3.88 -1.74
CA GLY A 12 6.34 3.85 -0.41
C GLY A 12 6.80 5.01 0.48
N ILE A 13 8.12 5.24 0.55
CA ILE A 13 8.71 6.29 1.40
C ILE A 13 8.17 7.68 1.04
N SER A 14 8.14 7.99 -0.26
CA SER A 14 7.65 9.29 -0.73
C SER A 14 6.18 9.52 -0.39
N ALA A 15 5.35 8.48 -0.36
CA ALA A 15 3.95 8.61 0.05
C ALA A 15 3.84 9.01 1.54
N LEU A 16 4.62 8.38 2.41
CA LEU A 16 4.66 8.75 3.83
C LEU A 16 5.30 10.14 4.05
N ALA A 17 6.32 10.50 3.27
CA ALA A 17 6.89 11.85 3.30
C ALA A 17 5.84 12.92 2.92
N ARG A 18 5.01 12.66 1.89
CA ARG A 18 3.88 13.53 1.51
C ARG A 18 2.84 13.63 2.62
N TYR A 19 2.54 12.54 3.32
CA TYR A 19 1.67 12.56 4.50
C TYR A 19 2.20 13.54 5.56
N PHE A 20 3.47 13.42 5.94
CA PHE A 20 4.02 14.31 6.96
C PHE A 20 4.08 15.78 6.52
N LEU A 21 4.38 16.07 5.24
CA LEU A 21 4.27 17.42 4.68
C LEU A 21 2.85 17.98 4.78
N ALA A 22 1.86 17.17 4.40
CA ALA A 22 0.44 17.52 4.47
C ALA A 22 -0.02 17.82 5.91
N GLU A 23 0.50 17.08 6.89
CA GLU A 23 0.28 17.32 8.32
C GLU A 23 1.08 18.52 8.88
N GLY A 24 1.77 19.28 8.02
CA GLY A 24 2.50 20.50 8.40
C GLY A 24 3.87 20.25 9.04
N ASN A 25 4.46 19.07 8.87
CA ASN A 25 5.81 18.78 9.36
C ASN A 25 6.89 19.30 8.41
N GLU A 26 8.07 19.59 8.97
CA GLU A 26 9.26 19.89 8.19
C GLU A 26 9.87 18.58 7.69
N VAL A 27 9.78 18.34 6.37
CA VAL A 27 10.30 17.12 5.76
C VAL A 27 11.59 17.40 5.00
N SER A 28 12.58 16.56 5.25
CA SER A 28 13.81 16.48 4.47
C SER A 28 14.11 15.05 4.09
N GLY A 29 14.98 14.82 3.12
CA GLY A 29 15.45 13.48 2.85
C GLY A 29 16.52 13.39 1.79
N SER A 30 17.17 12.22 1.74
CA SER A 30 18.25 11.90 0.81
C SER A 30 17.86 10.76 -0.12
N ASP A 31 18.46 10.73 -1.30
CA ASP A 31 18.38 9.59 -2.21
C ASP A 31 19.65 9.46 -3.05
N CYS A 32 19.89 8.31 -3.68
CA CYS A 32 21.12 8.04 -4.41
C CYS A 32 21.17 8.76 -5.77
N ALA A 33 20.01 9.03 -6.38
CA ALA A 33 19.91 9.64 -7.70
C ALA A 33 18.70 10.56 -7.83
N GLU A 34 18.77 11.52 -8.75
CA GLU A 34 17.63 12.37 -9.11
C GLU A 34 16.50 11.55 -9.73
N SER A 35 15.25 11.91 -9.42
CA SER A 35 14.06 11.26 -9.98
C SER A 35 12.87 12.23 -10.06
N SER A 36 11.84 11.84 -10.82
CA SER A 36 10.59 12.61 -10.88
C SER A 36 9.90 12.74 -9.51
N ILE A 37 9.94 11.69 -8.70
CA ILE A 37 9.40 11.68 -7.33
C ILE A 37 10.11 12.73 -6.46
N LEU A 38 11.44 12.83 -6.55
CA LEU A 38 12.18 13.83 -5.79
C LEU A 38 11.81 15.26 -6.22
N ASN A 39 11.65 15.50 -7.52
CA ASN A 39 11.22 16.80 -8.01
C ASN A 39 9.81 17.17 -7.52
N GLU A 40 8.89 16.22 -7.51
CA GLU A 40 7.53 16.41 -6.97
C GLU A 40 7.58 16.72 -5.46
N LEU A 41 8.43 16.05 -4.68
CA LEU A 41 8.62 16.33 -3.26
C LEU A 41 9.25 17.70 -3.00
N LYS A 42 10.24 18.11 -3.81
CA LYS A 42 10.82 19.47 -3.75
C LYS A 42 9.73 20.53 -3.96
N ILE A 43 8.86 20.34 -4.97
CA ILE A 43 7.72 21.23 -5.24
C ILE A 43 6.73 21.26 -4.07
N ALA A 44 6.49 20.11 -3.45
CA ALA A 44 5.63 19.99 -2.26
C ALA A 44 6.26 20.58 -0.97
N GLY A 45 7.51 21.05 -1.02
CA GLY A 45 8.17 21.74 0.09
C GLY A 45 9.20 20.89 0.87
N ALA A 46 9.50 19.67 0.43
CA ALA A 46 10.56 18.87 1.06
C ALA A 46 11.96 19.40 0.72
N LYS A 47 12.87 19.36 1.69
CA LYS A 47 14.29 19.59 1.46
C LYS A 47 14.98 18.30 1.02
N ILE A 48 15.37 18.23 -0.26
CA ILE A 48 15.99 17.03 -0.83
C ILE A 48 17.51 17.18 -0.95
N PHE A 49 18.23 16.11 -0.62
CA PHE A 49 19.67 15.95 -0.80
C PHE A 49 19.95 14.78 -1.77
N ILE A 50 20.92 14.94 -2.66
CA ILE A 50 21.38 13.85 -3.52
C ILE A 50 22.68 13.29 -2.97
N GLY A 51 22.72 11.97 -2.80
CA GLY A 51 23.77 11.24 -2.11
C GLY A 51 23.58 11.23 -0.59
N HIS A 52 24.08 10.17 0.05
CA HIS A 52 23.99 9.98 1.49
C HIS A 52 25.23 10.53 2.19
N GLN A 53 25.05 11.52 3.07
CA GLN A 53 26.13 12.16 3.81
C GLN A 53 25.67 12.46 5.24
N LYS A 54 26.53 12.21 6.23
CA LYS A 54 26.19 12.48 7.65
C LYS A 54 25.72 13.92 7.88
N GLU A 55 26.22 14.87 7.09
CA GLU A 55 25.87 16.28 7.13
C GLU A 55 24.41 16.57 6.76
N ASN A 56 23.72 15.64 6.10
CA ASN A 56 22.29 15.76 5.77
C ASN A 56 21.41 15.65 7.02
N ILE A 57 21.90 15.00 8.09
CA ILE A 57 21.23 14.94 9.39
C ILE A 57 21.36 16.30 10.09
N LYS A 58 20.32 17.14 9.94
CA LYS A 58 20.23 18.48 10.53
C LYS A 58 19.32 18.49 11.78
N GLU A 59 19.65 17.64 12.75
CA GLU A 59 18.91 17.48 14.01
C GLU A 59 17.39 17.22 13.81
N PRO A 60 16.99 16.22 13.01
CA PRO A 60 15.59 15.83 12.93
C PRO A 60 15.10 15.20 14.24
N ASP A 61 13.80 15.29 14.49
CA ASP A 61 13.12 14.61 15.60
C ASP A 61 12.95 13.10 15.32
N LEU A 62 12.87 12.73 14.04
CA LEU A 62 12.67 11.36 13.55
C LEU A 62 13.43 11.14 12.23
N VAL A 63 14.08 9.98 12.13
CA VAL A 63 14.61 9.46 10.85
C VAL A 63 13.78 8.27 10.41
N VAL A 64 13.28 8.32 9.17
CA VAL A 64 12.56 7.21 8.52
C VAL A 64 13.37 6.71 7.34
N PHE A 65 13.51 5.40 7.18
CA PHE A 65 14.34 4.84 6.10
C PHE A 65 13.70 3.62 5.41
N SER A 66 14.04 3.42 4.14
CA SER A 66 13.62 2.24 3.37
C SER A 66 14.29 0.96 3.85
N ALA A 67 13.64 -0.18 3.66
CA ALA A 67 14.26 -1.49 3.88
C ALA A 67 15.50 -1.72 2.99
N ALA A 68 15.62 -0.97 1.88
CA ALA A 68 16.77 -1.00 1.00
C ALA A 68 17.99 -0.20 1.52
N VAL A 69 17.84 0.57 2.61
CA VAL A 69 18.95 1.33 3.19
C VAL A 69 19.83 0.40 4.02
N PRO A 70 21.13 0.26 3.70
CA PRO A 70 22.03 -0.60 4.46
C PRO A 70 22.38 0.01 5.82
N ASP A 71 22.75 -0.85 6.78
CA ASP A 71 23.11 -0.42 8.15
C ASP A 71 24.37 0.45 8.20
N ASP A 72 25.22 0.40 7.17
CA ASP A 72 26.43 1.21 7.05
C ASP A 72 26.17 2.59 6.41
N ASN A 73 24.90 2.93 6.14
CA ASN A 73 24.55 4.24 5.61
C ASN A 73 25.01 5.37 6.55
N PRO A 74 25.75 6.38 6.04
CA PRO A 74 26.37 7.41 6.89
C PRO A 74 25.35 8.29 7.63
N GLU A 75 24.17 8.50 7.07
CA GLU A 75 23.09 9.26 7.72
C GLU A 75 22.46 8.46 8.86
N LEU A 76 22.23 7.17 8.64
CA LEU A 76 21.65 6.29 9.65
C LEU A 76 22.60 6.10 10.84
N ILE A 77 23.90 5.92 10.58
CA ILE A 77 24.94 5.86 11.62
C ILE A 77 24.94 7.15 12.44
N GLU A 78 24.95 8.31 11.77
CA GLU A 78 24.99 9.61 12.45
C GLU A 78 23.73 9.86 13.28
N ALA A 79 22.56 9.54 12.74
CA ALA A 79 21.30 9.66 13.46
C ALA A 79 21.27 8.80 14.74
N ARG A 80 21.72 7.54 14.64
CA ARG A 80 21.89 6.64 15.79
C ARG A 80 22.90 7.19 16.80
N ARG A 81 24.03 7.74 16.34
CA ARG A 81 25.06 8.35 17.20
C ARG A 81 24.53 9.55 17.98
N LEU A 82 23.65 10.34 17.38
CA LEU A 82 22.99 11.49 17.99
C LEU A 82 21.80 11.11 18.88
N GLY A 83 21.45 9.81 18.96
CA GLY A 83 20.31 9.34 19.75
C GLY A 83 18.94 9.69 19.17
N ILE A 84 18.88 9.99 17.86
CA ILE A 84 17.63 10.32 17.16
C ILE A 84 16.83 9.02 16.95
N LYS A 85 15.50 9.09 17.13
CA LYS A 85 14.61 7.95 16.84
C LYS A 85 14.73 7.60 15.36
N CYS A 86 15.10 6.36 15.06
CA CYS A 86 15.20 5.84 13.69
C CYS A 86 14.18 4.72 13.51
N GLN A 87 13.35 4.80 12.47
CA GLN A 87 12.32 3.81 12.15
C GLN A 87 12.42 3.38 10.68
N LYS A 88 12.25 2.10 10.41
CA LYS A 88 11.95 1.63 9.06
C LYS A 88 10.61 2.23 8.60
N TYR A 89 10.41 2.32 7.29
CA TYR A 89 9.13 2.72 6.68
C TYR A 89 7.92 2.04 7.30
N ALA A 90 7.96 0.71 7.40
CA ALA A 90 6.85 -0.08 7.91
C ALA A 90 6.55 0.23 9.39
N GLU A 91 7.57 0.51 10.19
CA GLU A 91 7.39 0.89 11.61
C GLU A 91 6.75 2.28 11.73
N ALA A 92 7.22 3.25 10.94
CA ALA A 92 6.68 4.61 10.94
C ALA A 92 5.24 4.65 10.41
N LEU A 93 4.93 3.90 9.35
CA LEU A 93 3.56 3.72 8.88
C LEU A 93 2.72 2.95 9.91
N GLY A 94 3.30 1.96 10.59
CA GLY A 94 2.67 1.23 11.69
C GLY A 94 2.19 2.12 12.82
N ASP A 95 3.00 3.11 13.22
CA ASP A 95 2.59 4.12 14.22
C ASP A 95 1.39 4.94 13.75
N LEU A 96 1.26 5.22 12.45
CA LEU A 96 0.06 5.85 11.89
C LEU A 96 -1.15 4.91 11.93
N THR A 97 -0.97 3.62 11.59
CA THR A 97 -2.09 2.65 11.55
C THR A 97 -2.79 2.46 12.90
N LYS A 98 -2.05 2.55 14.01
CA LYS A 98 -2.57 2.41 15.38
C LYS A 98 -3.54 3.53 15.76
N ASN A 99 -3.40 4.71 15.14
CA ASN A 99 -4.15 5.92 15.51
C ASN A 99 -5.32 6.21 14.56
N MET A 100 -5.52 5.39 13.52
CA MET A 100 -6.51 5.61 12.47
C MET A 100 -7.44 4.39 12.34
N PHE A 101 -8.62 4.60 11.74
CA PHE A 101 -9.44 3.50 11.25
C PHE A 101 -8.78 2.94 9.99
N THR A 102 -7.90 1.97 10.18
CA THR A 102 -7.04 1.46 9.11
C THR A 102 -7.70 0.31 8.34
N ILE A 103 -7.74 0.43 7.02
CA ILE A 103 -8.10 -0.58 6.04
C ILE A 103 -6.81 -0.98 5.34
N ALA A 104 -6.29 -2.17 5.65
CA ALA A 104 -5.02 -2.66 5.13
C ALA A 104 -5.25 -3.77 4.12
N VAL A 105 -4.71 -3.60 2.91
CA VAL A 105 -4.79 -4.59 1.83
C VAL A 105 -3.48 -5.34 1.73
N SER A 106 -3.53 -6.65 1.94
CA SER A 106 -2.37 -7.56 1.95
C SER A 106 -2.57 -8.76 1.03
N GLY A 107 -1.46 -9.45 0.75
CA GLY A 107 -1.39 -10.61 -0.13
C GLY A 107 -0.30 -10.42 -1.18
N MET A 108 0.10 -11.47 -1.89
CA MET A 108 1.24 -11.42 -2.82
C MET A 108 0.98 -10.46 -3.99
N HIS A 109 -0.19 -10.56 -4.60
CA HIS A 109 -0.53 -9.80 -5.81
C HIS A 109 -1.80 -8.98 -5.66
N GLY A 110 -1.90 -7.90 -6.44
CA GLY A 110 -3.12 -7.08 -6.55
C GLY A 110 -3.34 -6.07 -5.42
N LYS A 111 -2.39 -5.95 -4.48
CA LYS A 111 -2.44 -5.01 -3.34
C LYS A 111 -2.68 -3.58 -3.82
N SER A 112 -1.75 -2.99 -4.57
CA SER A 112 -1.83 -1.59 -4.99
C SER A 112 -3.10 -1.27 -5.79
N THR A 113 -3.53 -2.17 -6.68
CA THR A 113 -4.76 -2.00 -7.47
C THR A 113 -6.00 -2.01 -6.57
N THR A 114 -6.10 -2.96 -5.65
CA THR A 114 -7.24 -3.07 -4.73
C THR A 114 -7.29 -1.90 -3.76
N THR A 115 -6.14 -1.47 -3.22
CA THR A 115 -6.04 -0.30 -2.34
C THR A 115 -6.50 0.97 -3.06
N ALA A 116 -6.12 1.17 -4.34
CA ALA A 116 -6.59 2.29 -5.14
C ALA A 116 -8.10 2.24 -5.40
N MET A 117 -8.64 1.05 -5.75
CA MET A 117 -10.09 0.83 -5.91
C MET A 117 -10.87 1.19 -4.64
N ILE A 118 -10.41 0.74 -3.47
CA ILE A 118 -11.04 1.06 -2.18
C ILE A 118 -10.97 2.56 -1.90
N GLY A 119 -9.80 3.19 -2.06
CA GLY A 119 -9.62 4.61 -1.81
C GLY A 119 -10.53 5.49 -2.67
N LEU A 120 -10.58 5.24 -3.98
CA LEU A 120 -11.43 5.98 -4.93
C LEU A 120 -12.92 5.76 -4.67
N MET A 121 -13.31 4.53 -4.33
CA MET A 121 -14.68 4.22 -3.95
C MET A 121 -15.11 4.98 -2.70
N MET A 122 -14.28 4.95 -1.64
CA MET A 122 -14.55 5.66 -0.39
C MET A 122 -14.57 7.18 -0.58
N GLU A 123 -13.70 7.73 -1.43
CA GLU A 123 -13.72 9.14 -1.83
C GLU A 123 -15.04 9.51 -2.50
N LYS A 124 -15.50 8.71 -3.48
CA LYS A 124 -16.75 8.98 -4.22
C LYS A 124 -17.96 9.09 -3.31
N VAL A 125 -18.00 8.31 -2.23
CA VAL A 125 -19.11 8.33 -1.26
C VAL A 125 -18.92 9.32 -0.11
N GLY A 126 -17.89 10.17 -0.17
CA GLY A 126 -17.64 11.21 0.82
C GLY A 126 -17.05 10.73 2.15
N LEU A 127 -16.59 9.47 2.23
CA LEU A 127 -15.86 8.99 3.42
C LEU A 127 -14.45 9.60 3.50
N ASP A 128 -13.93 10.14 2.40
CA ASP A 128 -12.73 10.99 2.33
C ASP A 128 -11.51 10.42 3.10
N PRO A 129 -10.99 9.24 2.69
CA PRO A 129 -9.90 8.57 3.40
C PRO A 129 -8.53 9.16 3.07
N THR A 130 -7.61 9.09 4.03
CA THR A 130 -6.18 9.19 3.71
C THR A 130 -5.76 7.87 3.06
N VAL A 131 -4.99 7.95 1.97
CA VAL A 131 -4.54 6.77 1.22
C VAL A 131 -3.03 6.82 1.00
N ILE A 132 -2.34 5.70 1.28
CA ILE A 132 -0.89 5.52 1.09
C ILE A 132 -0.67 4.27 0.22
N LEU A 133 0.01 4.42 -0.92
CA LEU A 133 0.14 3.39 -1.96
C LEU A 133 1.58 3.16 -2.42
N GLY A 134 1.86 1.94 -2.88
CA GLY A 134 3.07 1.59 -3.64
C GLY A 134 3.01 1.92 -5.13
N THR A 135 2.02 2.70 -5.60
CA THR A 135 1.88 3.12 -7.00
C THR A 135 1.23 4.50 -7.09
N LYS A 136 1.21 5.10 -8.28
CA LYS A 136 0.55 6.38 -8.55
C LYS A 136 -0.86 6.17 -9.11
N VAL A 137 -1.80 6.99 -8.64
CA VAL A 137 -3.21 7.00 -9.05
C VAL A 137 -3.48 8.27 -9.84
N ARG A 138 -4.03 8.14 -11.04
CA ARG A 138 -4.23 9.25 -11.97
C ARG A 138 -5.23 10.27 -11.44
N GLU A 139 -6.29 9.79 -10.81
CA GLU A 139 -7.36 10.57 -10.21
C GLU A 139 -6.89 11.44 -9.04
N TRP A 140 -5.70 11.15 -8.48
CA TRP A 140 -5.05 11.95 -7.43
C TRP A 140 -3.83 12.69 -7.97
N ASP A 141 -3.94 13.28 -9.15
CA ASP A 141 -2.87 14.03 -9.82
C ASP A 141 -1.58 13.23 -10.02
N ASN A 142 -1.71 11.93 -10.31
CA ASN A 142 -0.60 10.97 -10.40
C ASN A 142 0.23 10.87 -9.11
N SER A 143 -0.44 11.01 -7.96
CA SER A 143 0.15 10.84 -6.63
C SER A 143 0.00 9.39 -6.14
N ASN A 144 0.93 8.98 -5.30
CA ASN A 144 0.91 7.76 -4.49
C ASN A 144 0.35 7.99 -3.07
N PHE A 145 -0.15 9.21 -2.84
CA PHE A 145 -0.68 9.67 -1.57
C PHE A 145 -1.90 10.54 -1.81
N ARG A 146 -2.92 10.36 -0.96
CA ARG A 146 -4.07 11.25 -0.85
C ARG A 146 -4.27 11.59 0.62
N LEU A 147 -4.38 12.87 0.94
CA LEU A 147 -4.81 13.32 2.27
C LEU A 147 -6.34 13.31 2.34
N GLY A 148 -6.91 12.60 3.30
CA GLY A 148 -8.32 12.70 3.66
C GLY A 148 -8.52 13.51 4.93
N ARG A 149 -9.75 13.97 5.18
CA ARG A 149 -10.11 14.76 6.37
C ARG A 149 -10.73 13.93 7.50
N ASN A 150 -11.03 12.66 7.22
CA ASN A 150 -11.70 11.76 8.16
C ASN A 150 -10.72 10.75 8.79
N LYS A 151 -11.22 9.99 9.77
CA LYS A 151 -10.46 8.97 10.52
C LYS A 151 -9.96 7.78 9.69
N TYR A 152 -10.31 7.68 8.42
CA TYR A 152 -10.03 6.50 7.59
C TYR A 152 -8.63 6.57 7.00
N LEU A 153 -7.92 5.47 7.09
CA LEU A 153 -6.63 5.26 6.45
C LEU A 153 -6.72 4.00 5.60
N VAL A 154 -6.37 4.08 4.31
CA VAL A 154 -6.33 2.95 3.39
C VAL A 154 -4.88 2.74 2.97
N ILE A 155 -4.32 1.56 3.22
CA ILE A 155 -2.91 1.26 2.93
C ILE A 155 -2.74 -0.03 2.15
N GLU A 156 -1.66 -0.07 1.37
CA GLU A 156 -1.03 -1.31 0.94
C GLU A 156 -0.14 -1.86 2.07
N ALA A 157 -0.40 -3.10 2.48
CA ALA A 157 0.34 -3.80 3.51
C ALA A 157 1.26 -4.84 2.87
N ASP A 158 2.53 -4.46 2.72
CA ASP A 158 3.59 -5.26 2.12
C ASP A 158 4.08 -6.37 3.07
N GLU A 159 4.15 -7.59 2.55
CA GLU A 159 4.67 -8.78 3.21
C GLU A 159 6.19 -8.88 3.17
N TYR A 160 6.86 -8.21 2.24
CA TYR A 160 8.32 -8.26 2.13
C TYR A 160 9.00 -7.89 3.47
N ASP A 161 10.00 -8.67 3.89
CA ASP A 161 10.70 -8.53 5.17
C ASP A 161 9.75 -8.54 6.39
N ARG A 162 8.59 -9.22 6.28
CA ARG A 162 7.54 -9.28 7.31
C ARG A 162 7.01 -7.89 7.72
N SER A 163 7.13 -6.91 6.82
CA SER A 163 6.80 -5.50 7.09
C SER A 163 5.37 -5.32 7.60
N LEU A 164 4.41 -6.11 7.08
CA LEU A 164 3.01 -6.07 7.48
C LEU A 164 2.75 -6.32 8.97
N LEU A 165 3.67 -6.97 9.70
CA LEU A 165 3.54 -7.17 11.15
C LEU A 165 3.63 -5.84 11.93
N ASN A 166 3.99 -4.73 11.29
CA ASN A 166 3.97 -3.43 11.94
C ASN A 166 2.58 -2.76 11.94
N TYR A 167 1.62 -3.29 11.18
CA TYR A 167 0.32 -2.65 10.95
C TYR A 167 -0.79 -3.20 11.83
N TRP A 168 -1.73 -2.33 12.20
CA TRP A 168 -2.83 -2.62 13.13
C TRP A 168 -4.19 -2.24 12.53
N PRO A 169 -4.77 -3.08 11.65
CA PRO A 169 -5.98 -2.73 10.91
C PRO A 169 -7.28 -2.90 11.71
N LYS A 170 -8.30 -2.11 11.33
CA LYS A 170 -9.72 -2.34 11.62
C LYS A 170 -10.37 -3.25 10.56
N ILE A 171 -9.93 -3.13 9.30
CA ILE A 171 -10.33 -4.03 8.22
C ILE A 171 -9.06 -4.54 7.55
N LEU A 172 -8.87 -5.86 7.53
CA LEU A 172 -7.75 -6.52 6.86
C LEU A 172 -8.27 -7.24 5.63
N VAL A 173 -7.81 -6.86 4.45
CA VAL A 173 -8.18 -7.49 3.17
C VAL A 173 -7.04 -8.41 2.76
N LEU A 174 -7.29 -9.72 2.70
CA LEU A 174 -6.33 -10.75 2.34
C LEU A 174 -6.64 -11.32 0.96
N LEU A 175 -5.86 -10.92 -0.05
CA LEU A 175 -6.16 -11.19 -1.46
C LEU A 175 -5.77 -12.60 -1.91
N ASN A 176 -4.55 -13.01 -1.59
CA ASN A 176 -3.95 -14.28 -2.00
C ASN A 176 -2.68 -14.52 -1.17
N ILE A 177 -2.31 -15.79 -1.02
CA ILE A 177 -1.03 -16.22 -0.43
C ILE A 177 -0.44 -17.28 -1.35
N GLU A 178 0.74 -16.99 -1.88
CA GLU A 178 1.56 -17.82 -2.77
C GLU A 178 3.01 -17.80 -2.26
N GLU A 179 3.87 -18.70 -2.76
CA GLU A 179 5.30 -18.66 -2.43
C GLU A 179 6.00 -17.53 -3.19
N GLU A 180 6.40 -16.49 -2.47
CA GLU A 180 7.14 -15.34 -2.99
C GLU A 180 8.13 -14.82 -1.92
N HIS A 181 9.05 -13.94 -2.32
CA HIS A 181 10.01 -13.29 -1.41
C HIS A 181 10.83 -14.29 -0.56
N LEU A 182 11.22 -15.42 -1.17
CA LEU A 182 11.95 -16.52 -0.51
C LEU A 182 13.35 -16.12 0.01
N ASP A 183 13.85 -14.96 -0.40
CA ASP A 183 15.02 -14.30 0.17
C ASP A 183 14.79 -13.83 1.62
N THR A 184 13.56 -13.46 1.98
CA THR A 184 13.16 -13.10 3.35
C THR A 184 12.38 -14.22 4.06
N TYR A 185 11.71 -15.09 3.30
CA TYR A 185 10.96 -16.26 3.76
C TYR A 185 11.71 -17.56 3.51
N ALA A 186 12.83 -17.75 4.21
CA ALA A 186 13.69 -18.92 4.04
C ALA A 186 12.97 -20.26 4.32
N GLY A 187 11.89 -20.25 5.10
CA GLY A 187 11.06 -21.43 5.36
C GLY A 187 9.99 -21.73 4.30
N GLY A 188 9.92 -20.97 3.20
CA GLY A 188 8.95 -21.16 2.12
C GLY A 188 7.51 -20.88 2.57
N LEU A 189 6.53 -21.54 1.95
CA LEU A 189 5.11 -21.35 2.27
C LEU A 189 4.77 -21.47 3.76
N PRO A 190 5.30 -22.44 4.54
CA PRO A 190 5.03 -22.51 5.98
C PRO A 190 5.40 -21.24 6.77
N ASP A 191 6.52 -20.60 6.43
CA ASP A 191 6.99 -19.37 7.08
C ASP A 191 6.14 -18.16 6.68
N ILE A 192 5.75 -18.10 5.40
CA ILE A 192 4.78 -17.13 4.89
C ILE A 192 3.44 -17.28 5.62
N MET A 193 2.89 -18.50 5.66
CA MET A 193 1.61 -18.78 6.33
C MET A 193 1.65 -18.35 7.79
N LYS A 194 2.70 -18.69 8.54
CA LYS A 194 2.88 -18.26 9.93
C LYS A 194 2.87 -16.74 10.07
N THR A 195 3.49 -16.02 9.14
CA THR A 195 3.51 -14.55 9.17
C THR A 195 2.12 -13.97 8.94
N PHE A 196 1.32 -14.53 8.03
CA PHE A 196 -0.07 -14.11 7.85
C PHE A 196 -0.98 -14.50 9.03
N GLU A 197 -0.75 -15.64 9.67
CA GLU A 197 -1.45 -16.02 10.91
C GLU A 197 -1.19 -14.99 12.02
N GLU A 198 0.09 -14.62 12.20
CA GLU A 198 0.49 -13.58 13.16
C GLU A 198 -0.13 -12.23 12.80
N TYR A 199 -0.11 -11.85 11.51
CA TYR A 199 -0.70 -10.59 11.07
C TYR A 199 -2.20 -10.50 11.31
N VAL A 200 -2.94 -11.59 11.10
CA VAL A 200 -4.38 -11.64 11.41
C VAL A 200 -4.64 -11.44 12.90
N SER A 201 -3.68 -11.77 13.78
CA SER A 201 -3.80 -11.47 15.22
C SER A 201 -3.71 -9.96 15.54
N HIS A 202 -3.17 -9.14 14.63
CA HIS A 202 -3.13 -7.68 14.79
C HIS A 202 -4.46 -6.99 14.43
N LEU A 203 -5.39 -7.74 13.83
CA LEU A 203 -6.75 -7.26 13.58
C LEU A 203 -7.43 -6.93 14.90
N SER A 204 -7.97 -5.71 15.02
CA SER A 204 -8.65 -5.28 16.23
C SER A 204 -9.79 -6.22 16.65
N ASN A 205 -10.14 -6.23 17.94
CA ASN A 205 -11.19 -7.10 18.48
C ASN A 205 -12.55 -6.91 17.78
N ASP A 206 -12.86 -5.66 17.40
CA ASP A 206 -14.04 -5.24 16.64
C ASP A 206 -13.80 -5.20 15.11
N GLY A 207 -12.65 -5.70 14.65
CA GLY A 207 -12.23 -5.64 13.26
C GLY A 207 -12.79 -6.77 12.40
N THR A 208 -12.71 -6.61 11.09
CA THR A 208 -13.17 -7.61 10.10
C THR A 208 -12.02 -8.06 9.21
N LEU A 209 -11.86 -9.38 9.08
CA LEU A 209 -11.00 -10.00 8.07
C LEU A 209 -11.83 -10.22 6.81
N ILE A 210 -11.44 -9.66 5.69
CA ILE A 210 -12.01 -9.94 4.37
C ILE A 210 -11.00 -10.82 3.64
N TYR A 211 -11.41 -12.01 3.21
CA TYR A 211 -10.49 -12.97 2.59
C TYR A 211 -11.05 -13.55 1.30
N ASN A 212 -10.15 -13.89 0.37
CA ASN A 212 -10.51 -14.52 -0.88
C ASN A 212 -10.95 -15.97 -0.65
N GLY A 213 -12.20 -16.30 -0.97
CA GLY A 213 -12.73 -17.66 -0.84
C GLY A 213 -12.18 -18.66 -1.86
N GLU A 214 -11.52 -18.20 -2.92
CA GLU A 214 -11.01 -19.04 -4.02
C GLU A 214 -9.55 -19.44 -3.84
N ASN A 215 -8.83 -18.82 -2.90
CA ASN A 215 -7.45 -19.19 -2.58
C ASN A 215 -7.42 -20.08 -1.32
N ASN A 216 -6.92 -21.31 -1.45
CA ASN A 216 -6.92 -22.27 -0.35
C ASN A 216 -6.11 -21.81 0.87
N ASN A 217 -5.05 -21.02 0.66
CA ASN A 217 -4.20 -20.55 1.75
C ASN A 217 -4.90 -19.43 2.54
N THR A 218 -5.58 -18.49 1.87
CA THR A 218 -6.38 -17.46 2.55
C THR A 218 -7.56 -18.08 3.32
N VAL A 219 -8.20 -19.10 2.78
CA VAL A 219 -9.25 -19.88 3.47
C VAL A 219 -8.70 -20.52 4.76
N ARG A 220 -7.50 -21.10 4.73
CA ARG A 220 -6.84 -21.68 5.92
C ARG A 220 -6.54 -20.61 6.97
N ILE A 221 -5.96 -19.48 6.58
CA ILE A 221 -5.69 -18.34 7.49
C ILE A 221 -6.99 -17.83 8.12
N ALA A 222 -8.07 -17.75 7.35
CA ALA A 222 -9.36 -17.23 7.84
C ALA A 222 -10.01 -18.10 8.93
N GLN A 223 -9.67 -19.38 9.03
CA GLN A 223 -10.11 -20.25 10.14
C GLN A 223 -9.60 -19.75 11.50
N GLY A 224 -8.47 -19.03 11.53
CA GLY A 224 -7.96 -18.40 12.76
C GLY A 224 -8.74 -17.17 13.23
N ALA A 225 -9.68 -16.66 12.42
CA ALA A 225 -10.45 -15.45 12.68
C ALA A 225 -11.97 -15.69 12.69
N GLU A 226 -12.41 -16.87 13.13
CA GLU A 226 -13.83 -17.25 13.21
C GLU A 226 -14.71 -16.17 13.85
N GLY A 227 -15.86 -15.90 13.24
CA GLY A 227 -16.81 -14.86 13.66
C GLY A 227 -16.48 -13.44 13.22
N ARG A 228 -15.26 -13.19 12.71
CA ARG A 228 -14.82 -11.88 12.16
C ARG A 228 -14.37 -11.96 10.70
N ALA A 229 -14.40 -13.15 10.10
CA ALA A 229 -13.97 -13.39 8.74
C ALA A 229 -15.14 -13.38 7.75
N GLN A 230 -15.05 -12.53 6.73
CA GLN A 230 -15.97 -12.42 5.61
C GLN A 230 -15.29 -12.90 4.33
N ASN A 231 -15.86 -13.94 3.72
CA ASN A 231 -15.43 -14.41 2.42
C ASN A 231 -15.89 -13.43 1.33
N TYR A 232 -14.97 -13.02 0.46
CA TYR A 232 -15.33 -12.55 -0.87
C TYR A 232 -14.93 -13.63 -1.90
N ALA A 233 -15.91 -14.09 -2.67
CA ALA A 233 -15.68 -14.95 -3.82
C ALA A 233 -15.94 -14.14 -5.10
N LEU A 234 -15.48 -14.63 -6.24
CA LEU A 234 -15.96 -14.10 -7.52
C LEU A 234 -17.48 -14.31 -7.56
N LYS A 235 -18.26 -13.25 -7.34
CA LYS A 235 -19.64 -13.23 -7.81
C LYS A 235 -19.54 -13.32 -9.33
N SER A 236 -19.87 -14.48 -9.89
CA SER A 236 -19.84 -14.71 -11.35
C SER A 236 -20.69 -13.68 -12.11
N GLU A 237 -21.64 -13.06 -11.41
CA GLU A 237 -22.54 -12.05 -11.93
C GLU A 237 -22.80 -10.98 -10.84
N THR A 238 -21.81 -10.14 -10.52
CA THR A 238 -22.17 -8.80 -10.06
C THR A 238 -22.75 -8.11 -11.30
N GLU A 239 -24.07 -8.18 -11.50
CA GLU A 239 -24.79 -7.88 -12.77
C GLU A 239 -24.39 -6.55 -13.45
N ASN A 240 -23.69 -5.66 -12.75
CA ASN A 240 -23.31 -4.34 -13.21
C ASN A 240 -21.80 -3.99 -13.11
N LEU A 241 -20.93 -4.93 -12.71
CA LEU A 241 -19.48 -4.64 -12.61
C LEU A 241 -18.82 -4.73 -14.00
N LYS A 242 -18.51 -3.58 -14.58
CA LYS A 242 -17.92 -3.38 -15.91
C LYS A 242 -16.65 -2.52 -15.76
N LEU A 243 -15.57 -3.16 -15.32
CA LEU A 243 -14.28 -2.49 -15.15
C LEU A 243 -13.68 -2.06 -16.49
N LYS A 244 -13.01 -0.90 -16.51
CA LYS A 244 -12.24 -0.44 -17.67
C LYS A 244 -10.88 -1.16 -17.78
N VAL A 245 -10.41 -1.74 -16.68
CA VAL A 245 -9.20 -2.55 -16.63
C VAL A 245 -9.53 -4.02 -16.96
N PRO A 246 -8.75 -4.69 -17.81
CA PRO A 246 -9.02 -6.08 -18.20
C PRO A 246 -8.60 -7.07 -17.11
N GLY A 247 -9.00 -8.34 -17.27
CA GLY A 247 -8.48 -9.46 -16.47
C GLY A 247 -9.41 -9.91 -15.34
N ARG A 248 -9.52 -11.23 -15.17
CA ARG A 248 -10.30 -11.83 -14.07
C ARG A 248 -9.75 -11.47 -12.69
N HIS A 249 -8.43 -11.29 -12.59
CA HIS A 249 -7.77 -10.86 -11.37
C HIS A 249 -8.27 -9.47 -10.91
N ASN A 250 -8.54 -8.55 -11.83
CA ASN A 250 -9.10 -7.24 -11.49
C ASN A 250 -10.57 -7.31 -11.06
N ILE A 251 -11.34 -8.27 -11.57
CA ILE A 251 -12.70 -8.56 -11.07
C ILE A 251 -12.62 -9.07 -9.62
N SER A 252 -11.65 -9.94 -9.32
CA SER A 252 -11.40 -10.42 -7.94
C SER A 252 -11.02 -9.25 -7.00
N ASN A 253 -10.09 -8.38 -7.42
CA ASN A 253 -9.71 -7.16 -6.69
C ASN A 253 -10.92 -6.24 -6.43
N ALA A 254 -11.78 -6.04 -7.44
CA ALA A 254 -12.99 -5.25 -7.30
C ALA A 254 -14.00 -5.90 -6.33
N ASN A 255 -14.15 -7.23 -6.32
CA ASN A 255 -14.98 -7.92 -5.34
C ASN A 255 -14.44 -7.79 -3.91
N ALA A 256 -13.11 -7.75 -3.72
CA ALA A 256 -12.52 -7.42 -2.43
C ALA A 256 -12.89 -6.00 -1.99
N ALA A 257 -12.84 -5.02 -2.91
CA ALA A 257 -13.28 -3.66 -2.63
C ALA A 257 -14.78 -3.56 -2.31
N LEU A 258 -15.65 -4.32 -3.01
CA LEU A 258 -17.08 -4.42 -2.69
C LEU A 258 -17.33 -5.04 -1.32
N ALA A 259 -16.53 -6.02 -0.91
CA ALA A 259 -16.64 -6.58 0.44
C ALA A 259 -16.29 -5.53 1.51
N VAL A 260 -15.25 -4.70 1.27
CA VAL A 260 -14.95 -3.55 2.15
C VAL A 260 -16.12 -2.57 2.18
N ALA A 261 -16.73 -2.29 1.03
CA ALA A 261 -17.92 -1.45 0.94
C ALA A 261 -19.06 -1.95 1.83
N GLY A 262 -19.32 -3.27 1.80
CA GLY A 262 -20.32 -3.92 2.64
C GLY A 262 -20.03 -3.77 4.14
N VAL A 263 -18.77 -3.96 4.57
CA VAL A 263 -18.37 -3.75 5.98
C VAL A 263 -18.54 -2.30 6.42
N LEU A 264 -18.26 -1.36 5.53
CA LEU A 264 -18.41 0.08 5.79
C LEU A 264 -19.85 0.60 5.66
N GLY A 265 -20.81 -0.25 5.25
CA GLY A 265 -22.21 0.14 5.03
C GLY A 265 -22.42 1.04 3.82
N ILE A 266 -21.50 1.00 2.84
CA ILE A 266 -21.63 1.73 1.58
C ILE A 266 -22.64 0.99 0.68
N ASP A 267 -23.56 1.73 0.06
CA ASP A 267 -24.53 1.16 -0.88
C ASP A 267 -23.84 0.47 -2.06
N GLU A 268 -24.23 -0.78 -2.35
CA GLU A 268 -23.59 -1.62 -3.37
C GLU A 268 -23.67 -0.99 -4.77
N LYS A 269 -24.75 -0.27 -5.10
CA LYS A 269 -24.87 0.37 -6.42
C LYS A 269 -23.85 1.49 -6.57
N ILE A 270 -23.71 2.33 -5.53
CA ILE A 270 -22.73 3.43 -5.53
C ILE A 270 -21.30 2.87 -5.57
N ALA A 271 -21.04 1.79 -4.82
CA ALA A 271 -19.74 1.12 -4.84
C ALA A 271 -19.40 0.58 -6.24
N VAL A 272 -20.34 -0.11 -6.89
CA VAL A 272 -20.16 -0.62 -8.27
C VAL A 272 -19.95 0.53 -9.26
N GLU A 273 -20.69 1.63 -9.15
CA GLU A 273 -20.50 2.81 -9.99
C GLU A 273 -19.11 3.42 -9.82
N ALA A 274 -18.56 3.46 -8.60
CA ALA A 274 -17.19 3.91 -8.38
C ALA A 274 -16.16 3.00 -9.06
N LEU A 275 -16.33 1.69 -8.92
CA LEU A 275 -15.40 0.71 -9.49
C LEU A 275 -15.46 0.68 -11.02
N ASN A 276 -16.63 0.92 -11.62
CA ASN A 276 -16.77 1.05 -13.07
C ASN A 276 -16.04 2.27 -13.65
N GLU A 277 -15.79 3.29 -12.83
CA GLU A 277 -15.03 4.47 -13.25
C GLU A 277 -13.52 4.27 -13.17
N PHE A 278 -13.06 3.33 -12.34
CA PHE A 278 -11.64 3.01 -12.13
C PHE A 278 -10.92 2.73 -13.44
N SER A 279 -9.81 3.43 -13.65
CA SER A 279 -9.09 3.45 -14.93
C SER A 279 -7.71 2.80 -14.90
N GLY A 280 -7.34 2.18 -13.77
CA GLY A 280 -6.03 1.58 -13.55
C GLY A 280 -5.10 2.48 -12.73
N THR A 281 -3.91 1.96 -12.46
CA THR A 281 -2.84 2.68 -11.75
C THR A 281 -1.56 2.65 -12.57
N TRP A 282 -0.60 3.49 -12.20
CA TRP A 282 0.69 3.57 -12.87
C TRP A 282 1.36 2.19 -12.94
N ARG A 283 1.75 1.80 -14.17
CA ARG A 283 2.36 0.50 -14.50
C ARG A 283 1.52 -0.74 -14.13
N ARG A 284 0.19 -0.67 -14.21
CA ARG A 284 -0.71 -1.83 -14.08
C ARG A 284 -1.60 -1.95 -15.32
N MET A 285 -1.11 -2.66 -16.33
CA MET A 285 -1.66 -2.72 -17.69
C MET A 285 -2.00 -1.32 -18.24
N GLU A 286 -1.10 -0.38 -17.99
CA GLU A 286 -1.29 1.03 -18.29
C GLU A 286 -1.13 1.27 -19.79
N TYR A 287 -2.18 1.74 -20.45
CA TYR A 287 -2.11 2.09 -21.86
C TYR A 287 -1.23 3.33 -22.09
N LYS A 288 -0.14 3.19 -22.85
CA LYS A 288 0.83 4.25 -23.15
C LYS A 288 0.61 4.94 -24.51
N GLY A 289 -0.22 4.35 -25.37
CA GLY A 289 -0.51 4.90 -26.69
C GLY A 289 -0.44 3.87 -27.81
N ASP A 290 -0.42 4.36 -29.04
CA ASP A 290 -0.33 3.56 -30.26
C ASP A 290 0.94 3.94 -31.03
N ILE A 291 1.67 2.93 -31.51
CA ILE A 291 2.79 3.10 -32.44
C ILE A 291 2.54 2.19 -33.63
N ASN A 292 2.31 2.79 -34.81
CA ASN A 292 2.09 2.07 -36.08
C ASN A 292 0.95 1.03 -36.03
N GLY A 293 -0.13 1.31 -35.30
CA GLY A 293 -1.27 0.41 -35.11
C GLY A 293 -1.07 -0.63 -34.01
N ALA A 294 0.08 -0.63 -33.33
CA ALA A 294 0.33 -1.47 -32.16
C ALA A 294 0.04 -0.69 -30.88
N LYS A 295 -0.86 -1.22 -30.05
CA LYS A 295 -1.14 -0.66 -28.72
C LYS A 295 0.02 -0.99 -27.77
N ILE A 296 0.51 0.02 -27.07
CA ILE A 296 1.60 -0.09 -26.11
C ILE A 296 1.03 -0.05 -24.69
N TYR A 297 1.46 -1.00 -23.86
CA TYR A 297 1.08 -1.11 -22.46
C TYR A 297 2.34 -1.22 -21.58
N ASP A 298 2.30 -0.61 -20.39
CA ASP A 298 3.33 -0.73 -19.34
C ASP A 298 2.72 -1.48 -18.15
N ASP A 299 3.41 -2.54 -17.70
CA ASP A 299 2.97 -3.39 -16.61
C ASP A 299 4.14 -3.74 -15.68
N TYR A 300 3.84 -3.84 -14.38
CA TYR A 300 4.80 -4.13 -13.31
C TYR A 300 4.87 -5.62 -12.98
N GLY A 301 4.04 -6.47 -13.61
CA GLY A 301 4.04 -7.91 -13.40
C GLY A 301 5.44 -8.50 -13.55
N HIS A 302 5.94 -9.06 -12.45
CA HIS A 302 7.28 -9.62 -12.36
C HIS A 302 7.26 -11.06 -11.84
N HIS A 303 6.22 -11.43 -11.10
CA HIS A 303 5.97 -12.80 -10.69
C HIS A 303 5.31 -13.61 -11.84
N PRO A 304 5.59 -14.92 -12.01
CA PRO A 304 4.96 -15.74 -13.07
C PRO A 304 3.44 -15.71 -13.07
N THR A 305 2.81 -15.61 -11.89
CA THR A 305 1.35 -15.47 -11.74
C THR A 305 0.87 -14.15 -12.33
N GLU A 306 1.58 -13.04 -12.08
CA GLU A 306 1.25 -11.71 -12.61
C GLU A 306 1.44 -11.64 -14.12
N ILE A 307 2.56 -12.18 -14.63
CA ILE A 307 2.88 -12.19 -16.08
C ILE A 307 1.82 -12.96 -16.88
N LYS A 308 1.22 -14.00 -16.27
CA LYS A 308 0.19 -14.82 -16.91
C LYS A 308 -1.19 -14.15 -16.92
N ALA A 309 -1.46 -13.25 -15.98
CA ALA A 309 -2.79 -12.75 -15.62
C ALA A 309 -3.32 -11.66 -16.57
#